data_AF-A0A448MQW9-F1
#
_entry.id   AF-A0A448MQW9-F1
#
_cell.length_a   1.000
_cell.length_b   1.000
_cell.length_c   1.000
_cell.angle_alpha   90.00
_cell.angle_beta   90.00
_cell.angle_gamma   90.00
#
_symmetry.space_group_name_H-M   'P 1'
#
loop_
_entity.id
_entity.type
_entity.pdbx_description
1 polymer ?
#
loop_
_entity_poly.entity_id
_entity_poly.type
_entity_poly.pdbx_seq_one_letter_code
_entity_poly.pdbx_strand_id
1 'polypeptide(L)'
;MDANGHPDILTVDRQGARNRRREALKDTPIKSGLDWDEYPPAMFKEGGEGASVKHIKPSDNRGSGKCIGNQCKSLSDGDKVKIIIKG
;
A
#
# COMPACT_ATOMS: atom_id res chain seq x y z
N MET A 1 -12.66 -5.82 5.88
CA MET A 1 -12.57 -4.80 4.82
C MET A 1 -12.33 -3.43 5.46
N ASP A 2 -11.61 -2.53 4.79
CA ASP A 2 -11.51 -1.11 5.15
C ASP A 2 -12.83 -0.36 4.83
N ALA A 3 -12.87 0.95 5.12
CA ALA A 3 -14.05 1.78 4.86
C ALA A 3 -14.44 1.91 3.37
N ASN A 4 -13.55 1.51 2.44
CA ASN A 4 -13.77 1.55 1.00
C ASN A 4 -13.97 0.14 0.40
N GLY A 5 -14.09 -0.90 1.22
CA GLY A 5 -14.33 -2.28 0.77
C GLY A 5 -13.06 -3.09 0.41
N HIS A 6 -11.86 -2.56 0.62
CA HIS A 6 -10.61 -3.29 0.39
C HIS A 6 -10.30 -4.26 1.54
N PRO A 7 -9.53 -5.34 1.31
CA PRO A 7 -9.16 -6.27 2.37
C PRO A 7 -8.38 -5.58 3.51
N ASP A 8 -8.68 -6.00 4.75
CA ASP A 8 -7.97 -5.60 5.97
C ASP A 8 -6.95 -6.66 6.42
N ILE A 9 -7.02 -7.88 5.89
CA ILE A 9 -6.01 -8.92 6.06
C ILE A 9 -5.21 -9.00 4.75
N LEU A 10 -3.92 -8.71 4.84
CA LEU A 10 -3.01 -8.61 3.71
C LEU A 10 -1.87 -9.61 3.85
N THR A 11 -1.42 -10.16 2.72
CA THR A 11 -0.36 -11.16 2.65
C THR A 11 0.93 -10.51 2.18
N VAL A 12 2.00 -10.59 2.96
CA VAL A 12 3.30 -10.02 2.59
C VAL A 12 3.84 -10.71 1.33
N ASP A 13 4.19 -9.93 0.32
CA ASP A 13 4.86 -10.39 -0.89
C ASP A 13 5.65 -9.23 -1.51
N ARG A 14 6.93 -9.15 -1.12
CA ARG A 14 7.79 -8.04 -1.52
C ARG A 14 8.27 -8.15 -2.96
N GLN A 15 8.36 -9.36 -3.50
CA GLN A 15 8.86 -9.62 -4.85
C GLN A 15 7.93 -9.04 -5.92
N GLY A 16 6.61 -9.12 -5.70
CA GLY A 16 5.61 -8.57 -6.61
C GLY A 16 5.43 -7.04 -6.56
N ALA A 17 6.07 -6.34 -5.61
CA ALA A 17 5.73 -4.96 -5.29
C ALA A 17 5.90 -3.97 -6.45
N ARG A 18 6.94 -4.15 -7.27
CA ARG A 18 7.17 -3.29 -8.44
C ARG A 18 6.04 -3.40 -9.48
N ASN A 19 5.55 -4.61 -9.72
CA ASN A 19 4.50 -4.85 -10.71
C ASN A 19 3.15 -4.33 -10.23
N ARG A 20 2.81 -4.59 -8.96
CA ARG A 20 1.59 -4.06 -8.34
C ARG A 20 1.55 -2.54 -8.36
N ARG A 21 2.66 -1.88 -7.99
CA ARG A 21 2.72 -0.41 -8.07
C ARG A 21 2.47 0.10 -9.49
N ARG A 22 3.02 -0.56 -10.51
CA ARG A 22 2.73 -0.20 -11.90
C ARG A 22 1.25 -0.38 -12.26
N GLU A 23 0.63 -1.45 -11.79
CA GLU A 23 -0.80 -1.75 -12.03
C GLU A 23 -1.71 -0.74 -11.33
N ALA A 24 -1.47 -0.44 -10.04
CA ALA A 24 -2.25 0.52 -9.27
C ALA A 24 -2.20 1.94 -9.88
N LEU A 25 -1.05 2.31 -10.44
CA LEU A 25 -0.80 3.67 -10.92
C LEU A 25 -1.11 3.88 -12.41
N LYS A 26 -1.48 2.82 -13.14
CA LYS A 26 -1.58 2.83 -14.60
C LYS A 26 -2.40 3.99 -15.16
N ASP A 27 -3.51 4.33 -14.51
CA ASP A 27 -4.44 5.37 -14.96
C ASP A 27 -4.45 6.61 -14.05
N THR A 28 -3.48 6.74 -13.15
CA THR A 28 -3.39 7.87 -12.21
C THR A 28 -2.37 8.90 -12.71
N PRO A 29 -2.75 10.17 -12.93
CA PRO A 29 -1.80 11.20 -13.35
C PRO A 29 -0.87 11.62 -12.20
N ILE A 30 0.36 11.99 -12.57
CA ILE A 30 1.34 12.57 -11.65
C ILE A 30 0.86 13.98 -11.27
N LYS A 31 0.88 14.31 -9.98
CA LYS A 31 0.69 15.68 -9.50
C LYS A 31 1.98 16.16 -8.85
N SER A 32 2.54 17.26 -9.36
CA SER A 32 3.79 17.82 -8.84
C SER A 32 3.67 18.10 -7.33
N GLY A 33 4.70 17.70 -6.57
CA GLY A 33 4.77 17.91 -5.12
C GLY A 33 3.95 16.94 -4.26
N LEU A 34 3.30 15.93 -4.84
CA LEU A 34 2.54 14.90 -4.11
C LEU A 34 3.06 13.50 -4.46
N ASP A 35 3.05 12.61 -3.46
CA ASP A 35 3.29 11.19 -3.66
C ASP A 35 1.95 10.46 -3.84
N TRP A 36 1.97 9.30 -4.50
CA TRP A 36 0.84 8.37 -4.50
C TRP A 36 0.88 7.49 -3.26
N ASP A 37 -0.25 7.41 -2.56
CA ASP A 37 -0.50 6.46 -1.49
C ASP A 37 -1.49 5.40 -1.98
N GLU A 38 -1.14 4.13 -1.80
CA GLU A 38 -1.83 2.96 -2.37
C GLU A 38 -2.41 2.11 -1.24
N TYR A 39 -3.71 1.79 -1.31
CA TYR A 39 -4.31 0.78 -0.44
C TYR A 39 -5.11 -0.26 -1.25
N PRO A 40 -4.79 -1.57 -1.12
CA PRO A 40 -3.71 -2.12 -0.30
C PRO A 40 -2.30 -1.77 -0.83
N PRO A 41 -1.29 -1.61 0.06
CA PRO A 41 0.07 -1.25 -0.39
C PRO A 41 0.69 -2.32 -1.28
N ALA A 42 1.49 -1.91 -2.26
CA ALA A 42 2.10 -2.81 -3.25
C ALA A 42 2.98 -3.93 -2.66
N MET A 43 3.48 -3.79 -1.43
CA MET A 43 4.25 -4.84 -0.74
C MET A 43 3.40 -6.05 -0.29
N PHE A 44 2.08 -5.98 -0.45
CA PHE A 44 1.15 -7.06 -0.16
C PHE A 44 0.56 -7.65 -1.44
N LYS A 45 0.14 -8.92 -1.39
CA LYS A 45 -0.43 -9.64 -2.55
C LYS A 45 -1.71 -8.99 -3.09
N GLU A 46 -2.49 -8.40 -2.21
CA GLU A 46 -3.80 -7.80 -2.47
C GLU A 46 -3.69 -6.36 -3.01
N GLY A 47 -2.48 -5.79 -3.10
CA GLY A 47 -2.26 -4.52 -3.77
C GLY A 47 -2.26 -4.67 -5.30
N GLY A 48 -2.07 -3.55 -6.00
CA GLY A 48 -2.01 -3.53 -7.47
C GLY A 48 -3.33 -3.16 -8.11
N GLU A 49 -3.79 -3.97 -9.07
CA GLU A 49 -5.05 -3.71 -9.77
C GLU A 49 -6.23 -3.59 -8.79
N GLY A 50 -7.01 -2.51 -8.92
CA GLY A 50 -8.13 -2.21 -8.02
C GLY A 50 -7.73 -1.56 -6.69
N ALA A 51 -6.44 -1.32 -6.43
CA ALA A 51 -6.03 -0.55 -5.25
C ALA A 51 -6.51 0.92 -5.36
N SER A 52 -7.02 1.45 -4.26
CA SER A 52 -7.30 2.88 -4.15
C SER A 52 -6.00 3.66 -4.13
N VAL A 53 -5.88 4.67 -5.00
CA VAL A 53 -4.73 5.57 -5.06
C VAL A 53 -5.14 6.99 -4.70
N LYS A 54 -4.42 7.62 -3.77
CA LYS A 54 -4.63 9.03 -3.39
C LYS A 54 -3.33 9.83 -3.51
N HIS A 55 -3.44 11.10 -3.86
CA HIS A 55 -2.31 12.02 -3.81
C HIS A 55 -2.16 12.59 -2.40
N ILE A 56 -1.04 12.32 -1.75
CA ILE A 56 -0.75 12.71 -0.36
C ILE A 56 0.56 13.50 -0.31
N LYS A 57 0.70 14.37 0.70
CA LYS A 57 1.95 15.11 0.91
C LYS A 57 3.10 14.12 1.14
N PRO A 58 4.28 14.33 0.53
CA PRO A 58 5.39 13.39 0.63
C PRO A 58 5.84 13.08 2.06
N SER A 59 5.77 14.07 2.97
CA SER A 59 6.09 13.87 4.40
C SER A 59 5.23 12.79 5.04
N ASP A 60 3.92 12.84 4.78
CA ASP A 60 2.92 11.99 5.42
C ASP A 60 2.97 10.58 4.84
N ASN A 61 3.09 10.48 3.51
CA ASN A 61 3.19 9.20 2.82
C ASN A 61 4.45 8.44 3.22
N ARG A 62 5.62 9.12 3.21
CA ARG A 62 6.90 8.47 3.53
C ARG A 62 6.99 8.10 5.01
N GLY A 63 6.42 8.90 5.90
CA GLY A 63 6.29 8.57 7.32
C GLY A 63 5.47 7.30 7.53
N SER A 64 4.29 7.22 6.90
CA SER A 64 3.40 6.06 6.97
C SER A 64 4.03 4.81 6.37
N GLY A 65 4.64 4.94 5.19
CA GLY A 65 5.36 3.84 4.53
C GLY A 65 6.53 3.29 5.36
N LYS A 66 7.30 4.17 6.01
CA LYS A 66 8.37 3.75 6.93
C LYS A 66 7.81 3.01 8.16
N CYS A 67 6.69 3.48 8.70
CA CYS A 67 6.03 2.85 9.84
C CYS A 67 5.57 1.43 9.51
N ILE A 68 4.83 1.25 8.41
CA ILE A 68 4.36 -0.06 7.95
C ILE A 68 5.55 -0.97 7.63
N GLY A 69 6.54 -0.46 6.90
CA GLY A 69 7.75 -1.22 6.55
C GLY A 69 8.53 -1.70 7.77
N ASN A 70 8.66 -0.86 8.80
CA ASN A 70 9.31 -1.23 10.06
C ASN A 70 8.53 -2.31 10.83
N GLN A 71 7.19 -2.18 10.91
CA GLN A 71 6.35 -3.19 11.57
C GLN A 71 6.39 -4.54 10.84
N CYS A 72 6.51 -4.51 9.51
CA CYS A 72 6.60 -5.72 8.70
C CYS A 72 8.04 -6.23 8.53
N LYS A 73 9.05 -5.61 9.13
CA LYS A 73 10.47 -5.91 8.83
C LYS A 73 10.87 -7.34 9.15
N SER A 74 10.32 -7.93 10.21
CA SER A 74 10.60 -9.31 10.63
C SER A 74 9.70 -10.35 9.97
N LEU A 75 8.74 -9.93 9.15
CA LEU A 75 7.78 -10.84 8.52
C LEU A 75 8.35 -11.40 7.22
N SER A 76 8.14 -12.70 7.01
CA SER A 76 8.49 -13.38 5.76
C SER A 76 7.43 -13.16 4.69
N ASP A 77 7.81 -13.33 3.43
CA ASP A 77 6.82 -13.40 2.36
C ASP A 77 5.87 -14.59 2.64
N GLY A 78 4.56 -14.35 2.54
CA GLY A 78 3.51 -15.30 2.93
C GLY A 78 2.87 -15.03 4.29
N ASP A 79 3.51 -14.25 5.17
CA ASP A 79 2.91 -13.86 6.45
C ASP A 79 1.69 -12.96 6.24
N LYS A 80 0.70 -13.09 7.13
CA LYS A 80 -0.52 -12.30 7.09
C LYS A 80 -0.49 -11.17 8.12
N VAL A 81 -0.86 -9.98 7.71
CA VAL A 81 -0.98 -8.78 8.54
C VAL A 81 -2.41 -8.30 8.51
N LYS A 82 -2.96 -7.93 9.67
CA LYS A 82 -4.23 -7.21 9.73
C LYS A 82 -3.98 -5.71 9.89
N ILE A 83 -4.36 -4.91 8.91
CA ILE A 83 -4.32 -3.45 9.01
C ILE A 83 -5.64 -2.98 9.62
N ILE A 84 -5.55 -2.26 10.74
CA ILE A 84 -6.70 -1.67 11.43
C ILE A 84 -6.58 -0.16 11.33
N ILE A 85 -7.46 0.45 10.54
CA ILE A 85 -7.59 1.91 10.48
C ILE A 85 -8.57 2.31 11.59
N LYS A 86 -8.09 3.04 12.59
CA LYS A 86 -8.93 3.66 13.61
C LYS A 86 -9.25 5.08 13.15
N GLY A 87 -10.55 5.37 12.99
CA GLY A 87 -11.07 6.72 12.75
C GLY A 87 -11.07 7.56 14.02
#